data_AF-N8VDB5-F1
#
_entry.id   AF-N8VDB5-F1
#
_cell.length_a   1.000
_cell.length_b   1.000
_cell.length_c   1.000
_cell.angle_alpha   90.00
_cell.angle_beta   90.00
_cell.angle_gamma   90.00
#
_symmetry.space_group_name_H-M   'P 1'
#
loop_
_entity.id
_entity.type
_entity.pdbx_description
1 polymer ?
#
loop_
_entity_poly.entity_id
_entity_poly.type
_entity_poly.pdbx_seq_one_letter_code
_entity_poly.pdbx_strand_id
1 'polypeptide(L)'
;MFTKPLKPAMQQAYVKLMMSVIGNGLVIASQVDPEIQQEIAKFPENFTLSMKVFPHGPAFTARVNQLKQLELVDQPSGKPDLCIIFKHLEHAFLVFSFQESTARAFANDRMIADGDVSYAIRLVRCLNKMESLILPKLIASLAVKQYPEQLGFKEKLSNASLIYLKLAQSFLKRSA
;
A
#
# COMPACT_ATOMS: atom_id res chain seq x y z
N MET A 1 -1.55 -1.04 -27.99
CA MET A 1 -3.01 -0.82 -28.17
C MET A 1 -3.48 -0.02 -26.96
N PHE A 2 -3.60 1.30 -27.10
CA PHE A 2 -3.95 2.19 -25.99
C PHE A 2 -5.45 2.06 -25.72
N THR A 3 -5.80 1.50 -24.57
CA THR A 3 -7.17 1.44 -24.08
C THR A 3 -7.70 2.86 -23.89
N LYS A 4 -8.94 3.11 -24.32
CA LYS A 4 -9.65 4.39 -24.16
C LYS A 4 -9.38 4.97 -22.75
N PRO A 5 -9.06 6.27 -22.62
CA PRO A 5 -8.86 6.86 -21.31
C PRO A 5 -10.12 6.66 -20.48
N LEU A 6 -9.99 5.91 -19.39
CA LEU A 6 -11.05 5.78 -18.39
C LEU A 6 -11.42 7.19 -17.94
N LYS A 7 -12.72 7.47 -17.77
CA LYS A 7 -13.15 8.79 -17.32
C LYS A 7 -12.39 9.16 -16.03
N PRO A 8 -11.83 10.38 -15.90
CA PRO A 8 -10.99 10.76 -14.76
C PRO A 8 -11.61 10.47 -13.39
N ALA A 9 -12.94 10.64 -13.28
CA ALA A 9 -13.69 10.31 -12.06
C ALA A 9 -13.61 8.83 -11.67
N MET A 10 -13.58 7.92 -12.65
CA MET A 10 -13.48 6.48 -12.40
C MET A 10 -12.06 6.08 -12.00
N GLN A 11 -11.03 6.67 -12.62
CA GLN A 11 -9.65 6.49 -12.17
C GLN A 11 -9.47 6.99 -10.73
N GLN A 12 -10.07 8.14 -10.40
CA GLN A 12 -10.04 8.70 -9.07
C GLN A 12 -10.71 7.80 -8.04
N ALA A 13 -11.90 7.27 -8.35
CA ALA A 13 -12.61 6.33 -7.50
C ALA A 13 -11.79 5.05 -7.26
N TYR A 14 -11.19 4.51 -8.32
CA TYR A 14 -10.32 3.34 -8.24
C TYR A 14 -9.10 3.58 -7.37
N VAL A 15 -8.35 4.67 -7.61
CA VAL A 15 -7.16 5.03 -6.83
C VAL A 15 -7.52 5.26 -5.37
N LYS A 16 -8.65 5.92 -5.08
CA LYS A 16 -9.13 6.12 -3.71
C LYS A 16 -9.43 4.80 -3.00
N LEU A 17 -10.11 3.88 -3.68
CA LEU A 17 -10.38 2.55 -3.17
C LEU A 17 -9.09 1.78 -2.90
N MET A 18 -8.18 1.73 -3.87
CA MET A 18 -6.91 1.01 -3.74
C MET A 18 -6.01 1.59 -2.65
N MET A 19 -5.93 2.91 -2.52
CA MET A 19 -5.23 3.56 -1.40
C MET A 19 -5.84 3.17 -0.05
N SER A 20 -7.16 3.06 0.03
CA SER A 20 -7.83 2.64 1.26
C SER A 20 -7.53 1.17 1.57
N VAL A 21 -7.55 0.30 0.56
CA VAL A 21 -7.17 -1.13 0.71
C VAL A 21 -5.72 -1.27 1.15
N ILE A 22 -4.80 -0.52 0.55
CA ILE A 22 -3.37 -0.55 0.89
C ILE A 22 -3.11 0.01 2.29
N GLY A 23 -3.71 1.15 2.64
CA GLY A 23 -3.56 1.74 3.97
C GLY A 23 -4.04 0.80 5.08
N ASN A 24 -5.23 0.22 4.94
CA ASN A 24 -5.76 -0.75 5.90
C ASN A 24 -4.99 -2.07 5.87
N GLY A 25 -4.61 -2.54 4.68
CA GLY A 25 -3.82 -3.75 4.48
C GLY A 25 -2.48 -3.66 5.20
N LEU A 26 -1.81 -2.51 5.11
CA LEU A 26 -0.52 -2.28 5.74
C LEU A 26 -0.63 -2.23 7.27
N VAL A 27 -1.70 -1.61 7.81
CA VAL A 27 -2.01 -1.63 9.25
C VAL A 27 -2.22 -3.06 9.74
N ILE A 28 -3.08 -3.83 9.08
CA ILE A 28 -3.36 -5.21 9.49
C ILE A 28 -2.11 -6.07 9.36
N ALA A 29 -1.38 -5.96 8.25
CA ALA A 29 -0.18 -6.73 8.00
C ALA A 29 0.92 -6.43 9.02
N SER A 30 1.06 -5.18 9.48
CA SER A 30 1.98 -4.82 10.56
C SER A 30 1.68 -5.50 11.90
N GLN A 31 0.46 -6.01 12.09
CA GLN A 31 0.05 -6.71 13.32
C GLN A 31 0.17 -8.23 13.21
N VAL A 32 0.17 -8.79 12.00
CA VAL A 32 0.05 -10.25 11.80
C VAL A 32 1.19 -10.90 11.01
N ASP A 33 1.94 -10.13 10.23
CA ASP A 33 3.02 -10.65 9.39
C ASP A 33 4.40 -10.35 10.03
N PRO A 34 5.19 -11.38 10.36
CA PRO A 34 6.45 -11.21 11.09
C PRO A 34 7.53 -10.50 10.25
N GLU A 35 7.53 -10.64 8.92
CA GLU A 35 8.49 -9.95 8.07
C GLU A 35 8.19 -8.45 7.98
N ILE A 36 6.91 -8.10 7.85
CA ILE A 36 6.48 -6.70 7.89
C ILE A 36 6.74 -6.11 9.28
N GLN A 37 6.49 -6.83 10.36
CA GLN A 37 6.87 -6.39 11.71
C GLN A 37 8.36 -6.08 11.82
N GLN A 38 9.24 -6.91 11.25
CA GLN A 38 10.69 -6.66 11.24
C GLN A 38 11.07 -5.40 10.47
N GLU A 39 10.40 -5.08 9.36
CA GLU A 39 10.66 -3.84 8.63
C GLU A 39 10.06 -2.63 9.35
N ILE A 40 8.86 -2.75 9.95
CA ILE A 40 8.21 -1.67 10.71
C ILE A 40 8.97 -1.34 12.01
N ALA A 41 9.54 -2.34 12.68
CA ALA A 41 10.33 -2.15 13.91
C ALA A 41 11.53 -1.20 13.73
N LYS A 42 12.03 -1.05 12.50
CA LYS A 42 13.16 -0.18 12.15
C LYS A 42 12.77 1.27 11.93
N PHE A 43 11.48 1.59 11.91
CA PHE A 43 11.03 2.98 11.92
C PHE A 43 11.05 3.53 13.36
N PRO A 44 11.35 4.82 13.54
CA PRO A 44 11.20 5.50 14.83
C PRO A 44 9.77 5.40 15.39
N GLU A 45 9.62 5.55 16.70
CA GLU A 45 8.29 5.73 17.29
C GLU A 45 7.68 7.05 16.83
N ASN A 46 6.36 7.08 16.67
CA ASN A 46 5.59 8.21 16.13
C ASN A 46 5.96 8.60 14.68
N PHE A 47 6.77 7.80 13.98
CA PHE A 47 7.11 8.04 12.58
C PHE A 47 5.85 8.06 11.72
N THR A 48 5.70 9.10 10.92
CA THR A 48 4.52 9.35 10.08
C THR A 48 4.85 9.12 8.61
N LEU A 49 4.09 8.22 7.99
CA LEU A 49 4.18 7.90 6.56
C LEU A 49 2.89 8.27 5.87
N SER A 50 3.01 9.00 4.76
CA SER A 50 1.88 9.48 3.98
C SER A 50 2.05 9.13 2.51
N MET A 51 0.94 8.85 1.84
CA MET A 51 0.90 8.66 0.41
C MET A 51 -0.23 9.50 -0.15
N LYS A 52 0.06 10.34 -1.14
CA LYS A 52 -0.93 11.27 -1.71
C LYS A 52 -0.78 11.44 -3.21
N VAL A 53 -1.86 11.86 -3.85
CA VAL A 53 -1.90 12.24 -5.26
C VAL A 53 -2.09 13.74 -5.37
N PHE A 54 -1.16 14.43 -6.05
CA PHE A 54 -1.22 15.87 -6.29
C PHE A 54 -2.24 16.21 -7.40
N PRO A 55 -2.87 17.41 -7.41
CA PRO A 55 -2.89 18.42 -6.33
C PRO A 55 -3.94 18.17 -5.24
N HIS A 56 -5.10 17.60 -5.61
CA HIS A 56 -6.24 17.35 -4.70
C HIS A 56 -6.78 15.93 -4.85
N GLY A 57 -5.87 14.96 -4.94
CA GLY A 57 -6.23 13.56 -5.14
C GLY A 57 -6.37 12.77 -3.84
N PRO A 58 -6.64 11.46 -3.95
CA PRO A 58 -6.72 10.57 -2.80
C PRO A 58 -5.41 10.55 -2.00
N ALA A 59 -5.53 10.35 -0.70
CA ALA A 59 -4.40 10.25 0.21
C ALA A 59 -4.75 9.37 1.42
N PHE A 60 -3.72 8.82 2.04
CA PHE A 60 -3.79 8.26 3.38
C PHE A 60 -2.52 8.61 4.16
N THR A 61 -2.64 8.63 5.49
CA THR A 61 -1.50 8.76 6.39
C THR A 61 -1.57 7.68 7.45
N ALA A 62 -0.43 7.11 7.79
CA ALA A 62 -0.29 6.17 8.89
C ALA A 62 0.86 6.60 9.80
N ARG A 63 0.80 6.13 11.05
CA ARG A 63 1.81 6.40 12.07
C ARG A 63 2.28 5.10 12.69
N VAL A 64 3.56 5.04 13.05
CA VAL A 64 4.12 3.96 13.85
C VAL A 64 3.83 4.25 15.32
N ASN A 65 3.06 3.39 15.97
CA ASN A 65 2.74 3.50 17.39
C ASN A 65 3.89 2.96 18.29
N GLN A 66 3.71 3.06 19.60
CA GLN A 66 4.69 2.58 20.60
C GLN A 66 4.92 1.06 20.54
N LEU A 67 3.95 0.29 20.03
CA LEU A 67 4.06 -1.15 19.85
C LEU A 67 4.74 -1.53 18.52
N LYS A 68 5.34 -0.57 17.80
CA LYS A 68 5.94 -0.75 16.47
C LYS A 68 4.96 -1.34 15.45
N GLN A 69 3.70 -0.94 15.54
CA GLN A 69 2.63 -1.26 14.60
C GLN A 69 2.17 0.00 13.89
N LEU A 70 1.58 -0.16 12.72
CA LEU A 70 0.99 0.95 11.98
C LEU A 70 -0.45 1.17 12.41
N GLU A 71 -0.84 2.45 12.46
CA GLU A 71 -2.23 2.89 12.62
C GLU A 71 -2.54 3.97 11.58
N LEU A 72 -3.77 3.98 11.03
CA LEU A 72 -4.21 5.04 10.14
C LEU A 72 -4.52 6.31 10.94
N VAL A 73 -4.16 7.46 10.38
CA VAL A 73 -4.39 8.78 10.99
C VAL A 73 -5.30 9.59 10.07
N ASP A 74 -6.50 9.90 10.53
CA ASP A 74 -7.49 10.67 9.76
C ASP A 74 -7.13 12.16 9.67
N GLN A 75 -6.53 12.72 10.72
CA GLN A 75 -6.11 14.12 10.79
C GLN A 75 -4.61 14.20 11.06
N PRO A 76 -3.77 14.05 10.02
CA PRO A 76 -2.33 14.18 10.19
C PRO A 76 -1.98 15.62 10.59
N SER A 77 -1.25 15.77 11.69
CA SER A 77 -0.72 17.06 12.13
C SER A 77 0.69 17.25 11.59
N GLY A 78 0.95 18.39 10.96
CA GLY A 78 2.27 18.74 10.44
C GLY A 78 2.67 18.01 9.15
N LYS A 79 3.95 18.17 8.78
CA LYS A 79 4.55 17.48 7.63
C LYS A 79 4.89 16.04 8.03
N PRO A 80 4.50 15.02 7.24
CA PRO A 80 4.90 13.64 7.51
C PRO A 80 6.41 13.45 7.33
N ASP A 81 6.99 12.52 8.09
CA ASP A 81 8.42 12.17 8.02
C ASP A 81 8.81 11.55 6.67
N LEU A 82 7.88 10.80 6.07
CA LEU A 82 8.00 10.27 4.72
C LEU A 82 6.69 10.47 3.95
N CYS A 83 6.75 11.13 2.80
CA CYS A 83 5.62 11.33 1.90
C CYS A 83 5.93 10.79 0.50
N ILE A 84 5.16 9.81 0.06
CA ILE A 84 5.16 9.37 -1.35
C ILE A 84 4.08 10.15 -2.10
N ILE A 85 4.51 10.95 -3.08
CA ILE A 85 3.64 11.90 -3.78
C ILE A 85 3.58 11.50 -5.25
N PHE A 86 2.43 11.03 -5.71
CA PHE A 86 2.17 10.89 -7.15
C PHE A 86 1.87 12.25 -7.75
N LYS A 87 2.61 12.63 -8.80
CA LYS A 87 2.47 13.96 -9.43
C LYS A 87 1.14 14.12 -10.17
N HIS A 88 0.56 13.01 -10.63
CA HIS A 88 -0.69 13.00 -11.38
C HIS A 88 -1.52 11.76 -11.04
N LEU A 89 -2.84 11.88 -11.16
CA LEU A 89 -3.77 10.77 -10.90
C LEU A 89 -3.53 9.57 -11.81
N GLU A 90 -3.19 9.81 -13.08
CA GLU A 90 -2.90 8.76 -14.04
C GLU A 90 -1.66 7.93 -13.65
N HIS A 91 -0.65 8.57 -13.07
CA HIS A 91 0.54 7.88 -12.57
C HIS A 91 0.22 7.00 -11.36
N ALA A 92 -0.58 7.53 -10.43
CA ALA A 92 -1.10 6.74 -9.33
C ALA A 92 -1.90 5.55 -9.86
N PHE A 93 -2.79 5.78 -10.84
CA PHE A 93 -3.59 4.72 -11.45
C PHE A 93 -2.73 3.62 -12.07
N LEU A 94 -1.67 3.95 -12.81
CA LEU A 94 -0.75 2.95 -13.39
C LEU A 94 -0.14 2.04 -12.32
N VAL A 95 0.30 2.62 -11.20
CA VAL A 95 0.89 1.85 -10.09
C VAL A 95 -0.16 1.04 -9.35
N PHE A 96 -1.27 1.65 -8.92
CA PHE A 96 -2.32 0.97 -8.16
C PHE A 96 -3.10 -0.08 -8.97
N SER A 97 -3.11 0.02 -10.30
CA SER A 97 -3.65 -1.01 -11.19
C SER A 97 -2.61 -2.04 -11.64
N PHE A 98 -1.41 -2.02 -11.04
CA PHE A 98 -0.31 -2.95 -11.31
C PHE A 98 0.19 -2.94 -12.77
N GLN A 99 -0.08 -1.86 -13.52
CA GLN A 99 0.45 -1.67 -14.89
C GLN A 99 1.91 -1.18 -14.87
N GLU A 100 2.33 -0.57 -13.78
CA GLU A 100 3.69 -0.10 -13.57
C GLU A 100 4.16 -0.40 -12.15
N SER A 101 5.40 -0.91 -12.00
CA SER A 101 6.01 -1.10 -10.69
C SER A 101 6.40 0.22 -10.03
N THR A 102 6.38 0.28 -8.70
CA THR A 102 6.83 1.44 -7.90
C THR A 102 8.24 1.90 -8.29
N ALA A 103 9.21 0.99 -8.47
CA ALA A 103 10.58 1.37 -8.87
C ALA A 103 10.62 2.08 -10.25
N ARG A 104 9.87 1.57 -11.23
CA ARG A 104 9.77 2.17 -12.56
C ARG A 104 9.06 3.53 -12.55
N ALA A 105 7.99 3.67 -11.77
CA ALA A 105 7.29 4.94 -11.60
C ALA A 105 8.20 6.01 -10.98
N PHE A 106 9.05 5.61 -10.03
CA PHE A 106 10.04 6.51 -9.42
C PHE A 106 11.12 6.91 -10.42
N ALA A 107 11.69 5.95 -11.16
CA ALA A 107 12.72 6.22 -12.18
C ALA A 107 12.21 7.09 -13.34
N ASN A 108 10.92 6.98 -13.68
CA ASN A 108 10.27 7.81 -14.69
C ASN A 108 9.78 9.16 -14.16
N ASP A 109 10.16 9.55 -12.94
CA ASP A 109 9.82 10.84 -12.34
C ASP A 109 8.30 11.08 -12.20
N ARG A 110 7.52 10.00 -12.06
CA ARG A 110 6.04 10.01 -11.94
C ARG A 110 5.56 10.19 -10.51
N MET A 111 6.44 9.95 -9.54
CA MET A 111 6.21 10.19 -8.13
C MET A 111 7.48 10.69 -7.44
N ILE A 112 7.30 11.32 -6.29
CA ILE A 112 8.36 11.88 -5.46
C ILE A 112 8.33 11.14 -4.12
N ALA A 113 9.52 10.82 -3.58
CA ALA A 113 9.68 10.41 -2.19
C ALA A 113 10.27 11.59 -1.42
N ASP A 114 9.44 12.28 -0.64
CA ASP A 114 9.85 13.39 0.24
C ASP A 114 10.10 12.83 1.64
N GLY A 115 11.38 12.72 2.02
CA GLY A 115 11.85 12.07 3.24
C GLY A 115 13.14 11.29 2.99
N ASP A 116 13.56 10.45 3.95
CA ASP A 116 14.73 9.59 3.77
C ASP A 116 14.44 8.43 2.79
N VAL A 117 15.30 8.28 1.78
CA VAL A 117 15.19 7.23 0.76
C VAL A 117 15.25 5.82 1.37
N SER A 118 16.01 5.64 2.44
CA SER A 118 16.11 4.36 3.16
C SER A 118 14.76 3.95 3.74
N TYR A 119 14.01 4.90 4.30
CA TYR A 119 12.66 4.68 4.79
C TYR A 119 11.67 4.42 3.64
N ALA A 120 11.82 5.11 2.51
CA ALA A 120 11.03 4.84 1.31
C ALA A 120 11.23 3.40 0.80
N ILE A 121 12.48 2.92 0.75
CA ILE A 121 12.80 1.55 0.33
C ILE A 121 12.18 0.52 1.30
N ARG A 122 12.22 0.78 2.62
CA ARG A 122 11.55 -0.09 3.60
C ARG A 122 10.06 -0.15 3.38
N LEU A 123 9.41 0.99 3.16
CA LEU A 123 7.98 1.05 2.86
C LEU A 123 7.65 0.21 1.61
N VAL A 124 8.45 0.33 0.55
CA VAL A 124 8.30 -0.47 -0.68
C VAL A 124 8.42 -1.97 -0.39
N ARG A 125 9.33 -2.40 0.49
CA ARG A 125 9.42 -3.82 0.90
C ARG A 125 8.18 -4.29 1.63
N CYS A 126 7.64 -3.49 2.55
CA CYS A 126 6.38 -3.80 3.22
C CYS A 126 5.23 -3.92 2.22
N LEU A 127 5.15 -3.00 1.24
CA LEU A 127 4.15 -3.03 0.18
C LEU A 127 4.29 -4.27 -0.70
N ASN A 128 5.50 -4.59 -1.19
CA ASN A 128 5.75 -5.78 -2.01
C ASN A 128 5.38 -7.08 -1.25
N LYS A 129 5.68 -7.16 0.04
CA LYS A 129 5.30 -8.30 0.88
C LYS A 129 3.79 -8.36 1.05
N MET A 130 3.14 -7.24 1.34
CA MET A 130 1.69 -7.14 1.47
C MET A 130 0.96 -7.48 0.17
N GLU A 131 1.48 -7.06 -1.00
CA GLU A 131 0.93 -7.42 -2.32
C GLU A 131 0.89 -8.94 -2.50
N SER A 132 1.89 -9.67 -2.02
CA SER A 132 1.88 -11.15 -2.03
C SER A 132 0.76 -11.78 -1.18
N LEU A 133 0.21 -11.04 -0.21
CA LEU A 133 -0.86 -11.47 0.70
C LEU A 133 -2.25 -11.04 0.22
N ILE A 134 -2.36 -9.82 -0.34
CA ILE A 134 -3.63 -9.19 -0.75
C ILE A 134 -3.99 -9.47 -2.20
N LEU A 135 -3.03 -9.79 -3.09
CA LEU A 135 -3.35 -10.13 -4.47
C LEU A 135 -4.00 -11.54 -4.50
N PRO A 136 -5.29 -11.67 -4.82
CA PRO A 136 -5.83 -12.98 -5.21
C PRO A 136 -4.98 -13.50 -6.38
N LYS A 137 -4.71 -14.82 -6.38
CA LYS A 137 -3.80 -15.53 -7.31
C LYS A 137 -3.93 -15.16 -8.80
N LEU A 138 -5.03 -14.54 -9.22
CA LEU A 138 -5.31 -14.06 -10.56
C LEU A 138 -4.48 -12.84 -11.02
N ILE A 139 -4.02 -11.95 -10.12
CA ILE A 139 -3.21 -10.76 -10.48
C ILE A 139 -1.72 -10.95 -10.14
N ALA A 140 -1.40 -11.93 -9.26
CA ALA A 140 -0.02 -12.28 -8.92
C ALA A 140 0.84 -12.70 -10.14
N SER A 141 0.21 -13.18 -11.22
CA SER A 141 0.88 -13.49 -12.49
C SER A 141 1.23 -12.25 -13.34
N LEU A 142 0.59 -11.10 -13.09
CA LEU A 142 0.84 -9.84 -13.80
C LEU A 142 1.83 -8.93 -13.06
N ALA A 143 1.91 -9.01 -11.73
CA ALA A 143 2.71 -8.12 -10.89
C ALA A 143 4.10 -8.66 -10.50
N VAL A 144 4.36 -9.97 -10.61
CA VAL A 144 5.58 -10.58 -10.04
C VAL A 144 6.42 -11.24 -11.14
N LYS A 145 7.70 -10.85 -11.25
CA LYS A 145 8.63 -11.36 -12.27
C LYS A 145 9.06 -12.82 -12.03
N GLN A 146 8.91 -13.35 -10.81
CA GLN A 146 9.09 -14.76 -10.45
C GLN A 146 8.36 -15.09 -9.15
N TYR A 147 7.51 -16.13 -9.17
CA TYR A 147 6.81 -16.66 -8.01
C TYR A 147 7.66 -17.77 -7.37
N PRO A 148 7.95 -17.76 -6.06
CA PRO A 148 8.65 -18.87 -5.42
C PRO A 148 7.72 -20.08 -5.32
N GLU A 149 8.09 -21.18 -5.99
CA GLU A 149 7.25 -22.38 -6.15
C GLU A 149 7.01 -23.17 -4.85
N GLN A 150 7.71 -22.84 -3.77
CA GLN A 150 7.73 -23.62 -2.53
C GLN A 150 7.09 -22.88 -1.35
N LEU A 151 5.79 -22.57 -1.44
CA LEU A 151 5.01 -22.14 -0.27
C LEU A 151 3.77 -23.02 -0.14
N GLY A 152 3.75 -23.83 0.92
CA GLY A 152 2.73 -24.84 1.19
C GLY A 152 1.33 -24.23 1.31
N PHE A 153 0.39 -24.78 0.54
CA PHE A 153 -1.01 -24.35 0.46
C PHE A 153 -1.73 -24.21 1.82
N LYS A 154 -1.29 -24.95 2.84
CA LYS A 154 -1.92 -24.97 4.18
C LYS A 154 -1.61 -23.72 5.01
N GLU A 155 -0.38 -23.22 4.98
CA GLU A 155 0.01 -21.98 5.70
C GLU A 155 -0.59 -20.73 5.04
N LYS A 156 -0.75 -20.78 3.70
CA LYS A 156 -1.37 -19.70 2.92
C LYS A 156 -2.87 -19.54 3.20
N LEU A 157 -3.57 -20.60 3.63
CA LEU A 157 -5.02 -20.56 3.85
C LEU A 157 -5.41 -20.05 5.25
N SER A 158 -4.66 -20.36 6.31
CA SER A 158 -5.03 -19.90 7.66
C SER A 158 -4.78 -18.41 7.86
N ASN A 159 -3.61 -17.92 7.46
CA ASN A 159 -3.20 -16.55 7.77
C ASN A 159 -3.80 -15.54 6.80
N ALA A 160 -3.86 -15.88 5.50
CA ALA A 160 -4.48 -14.99 4.52
C ALA A 160 -5.99 -14.85 4.77
N SER A 161 -6.70 -15.95 5.07
CA SER A 161 -8.16 -15.89 5.32
C SER A 161 -8.53 -14.99 6.50
N LEU A 162 -7.73 -14.99 7.58
CA LEU A 162 -7.91 -14.08 8.71
C LEU A 162 -7.74 -12.60 8.32
N ILE A 163 -6.79 -12.28 7.43
CA ILE A 163 -6.60 -10.92 6.92
C ILE A 163 -7.79 -10.51 6.04
N TYR A 164 -8.22 -11.37 5.12
CA TYR A 164 -9.40 -11.13 4.27
C TYR A 164 -10.68 -10.96 5.11
N LEU A 165 -10.87 -11.78 6.14
CA LEU A 165 -12.01 -11.69 7.07
C LEU A 165 -11.96 -10.39 7.88
N LYS A 166 -10.80 -10.01 8.42
CA LYS A 166 -10.65 -8.74 9.17
C LYS A 166 -10.83 -7.52 8.27
N LEU A 167 -10.34 -7.56 7.03
CA LEU A 167 -10.60 -6.52 6.04
C LEU A 167 -12.10 -6.40 5.76
N ALA A 168 -12.78 -7.50 5.45
CA ALA A 168 -14.22 -7.51 5.20
C ALA A 168 -15.03 -7.00 6.41
N GLN A 169 -14.66 -7.40 7.63
CA GLN A 169 -15.28 -6.90 8.87
C GLN A 169 -15.02 -5.41 9.13
N SER A 170 -13.82 -4.92 8.81
CA SER A 170 -13.48 -3.49 8.89
C SER A 170 -14.32 -2.66 7.92
N PHE A 171 -14.56 -3.16 6.71
CA PHE A 171 -15.47 -2.52 5.75
C PHE A 171 -16.93 -2.55 6.20
N LEU A 172 -17.40 -3.67 6.79
CA LEU A 172 -18.78 -3.80 7.30
C LEU A 172 -19.05 -2.89 8.51
N LYS A 173 -18.11 -2.75 9.44
CA LYS A 173 -18.24 -1.87 10.62
C LYS A 173 -18.30 -0.37 10.28
N ARG A 174 -17.84 0.03 9.10
CA ARG A 174 -17.88 1.43 8.64
C ARG A 174 -19.16 1.78 7.87
N SER A 175 -19.97 0.78 7.52
CA SER A 175 -21.24 0.95 6.79
C SER A 175 -22.48 0.81 7.69
N ALA A 176 -22.29 0.67 9.00
CA ALA A 176 -23.33 0.61 10.02
C ALA A 176 -23.28 1.84 10.92
#